data_AF-A0AAW4EUT3-F1
#
_entry.id   AF-A0AAW4EUT3-F1
#
_cell.length_a   1.000
_cell.length_b   1.000
_cell.length_c   1.000
_cell.angle_alpha   90.00
_cell.angle_beta   90.00
_cell.angle_gamma   90.00
#
_symmetry.space_group_name_H-M   'P 1'
#
loop_
_entity.id
_entity.type
_entity.pdbx_description
1 polymer ?
#
loop_
_entity_poly.entity_id
_entity_poly.type
_entity_poly.pdbx_seq_one_letter_code
_entity_poly.pdbx_strand_id
1 'polypeptide(L)'
;MDKERSLPAMARGLRISVVLAAALVLPGCVPILKFLDCHHLYPYLSDTERRKDVLRWADQYVLGHPSSEFHRGIGKWVGPGRNSLRGLPSLPRDLWGNEIRLVAEGPDGISIIFIGRRSYQGLWISRDPMPGAVESVPGVSDQFMQSMYAGRVAVQCYYER
;
A
#
# COMPACT_ATOMS: atom_id res chain seq x y z
N MET A 1 -22.03 17.96 -65.28
CA MET A 1 -22.35 16.88 -66.24
C MET A 1 -21.86 15.57 -65.66
N ASP A 2 -22.63 14.52 -65.50
CA ASP A 2 -24.08 14.27 -65.44
C ASP A 2 -24.17 12.74 -65.34
N LYS A 3 -25.15 12.25 -64.57
CA LYS A 3 -25.81 10.94 -64.70
C LYS A 3 -25.07 9.67 -64.28
N GLU A 4 -25.43 9.24 -63.06
CA GLU A 4 -26.17 8.00 -62.78
C GLU A 4 -26.45 7.02 -63.95
N ARG A 5 -26.28 5.73 -63.66
CA ARG A 5 -27.23 4.63 -63.93
C ARG A 5 -26.65 3.33 -63.31
N SER A 6 -27.08 2.91 -62.12
CA SER A 6 -28.36 2.27 -61.75
C SER A 6 -28.33 0.73 -61.85
N LEU A 7 -28.88 0.13 -60.79
CA LEU A 7 -28.95 -1.28 -60.37
C LEU A 7 -29.78 -2.19 -61.31
N PRO A 8 -29.78 -3.50 -61.02
CA PRO A 8 -31.03 -4.13 -60.57
C PRO A 8 -30.81 -4.89 -59.24
N ALA A 9 -31.54 -4.65 -58.15
CA ALA A 9 -32.97 -4.79 -57.88
C ALA A 9 -33.44 -6.25 -57.71
N MET A 10 -34.01 -6.49 -56.51
CA MET A 10 -34.89 -7.59 -56.11
C MET A 10 -34.17 -8.90 -55.72
N ALA A 11 -34.54 -9.63 -54.66
CA ALA A 11 -35.78 -9.66 -53.91
C ALA A 11 -35.58 -10.28 -52.51
N ARG A 12 -36.37 -9.77 -51.56
CA ARG A 12 -37.16 -10.51 -50.54
C ARG A 12 -36.53 -11.75 -49.89
N GLY A 13 -36.38 -11.66 -48.56
CA GLY A 13 -36.28 -12.83 -47.70
C GLY A 13 -36.32 -12.45 -46.22
N LEU A 14 -37.47 -11.97 -45.74
CA LEU A 14 -37.73 -11.89 -44.31
C LEU A 14 -37.84 -13.33 -43.76
N ARG A 15 -36.87 -13.77 -42.97
CA ARG A 15 -37.06 -14.86 -42.02
C ARG A 15 -36.47 -14.46 -40.68
N ILE A 16 -37.38 -14.11 -39.79
CA ILE A 16 -37.17 -13.98 -38.36
C ILE A 16 -36.69 -15.35 -37.87
N SER A 17 -35.44 -15.44 -37.43
CA SER A 17 -34.97 -16.50 -36.55
C SER A 17 -34.26 -15.84 -35.38
N VAL A 18 -35.02 -15.67 -34.32
CA VAL A 18 -34.53 -15.43 -32.97
C VAL A 18 -33.65 -16.61 -32.60
N VAL A 19 -32.33 -16.40 -32.51
CA VAL A 19 -31.45 -17.24 -31.70
C VAL A 19 -30.52 -16.33 -30.91
N LEU A 20 -31.01 -16.07 -29.71
CA LEU A 20 -30.30 -15.69 -28.50
C LEU A 20 -29.01 -16.51 -28.36
N ALA A 21 -27.83 -15.90 -28.43
CA ALA A 21 -26.62 -16.50 -27.88
C ALA A 21 -25.52 -15.46 -27.62
N ALA A 22 -25.37 -15.17 -26.32
CA ALA A 22 -24.15 -14.74 -25.67
C ALA A 22 -23.52 -13.43 -26.17
N ALA A 23 -24.01 -12.34 -25.59
CA ALA A 23 -23.09 -11.35 -25.06
C ALA A 23 -22.07 -12.10 -24.18
N LEU A 24 -20.90 -12.42 -24.74
CA LEU A 24 -19.69 -12.73 -23.98
C LEU A 24 -19.22 -11.43 -23.33
N VAL A 25 -20.05 -10.91 -22.42
CA VAL A 25 -19.58 -10.25 -21.22
C VAL A 25 -18.87 -11.36 -20.45
N LEU A 26 -17.62 -11.64 -20.83
CA LEU A 26 -16.70 -12.16 -19.84
C LEU A 26 -16.78 -11.13 -18.71
N PRO A 27 -17.14 -11.52 -17.46
CA PRO A 27 -16.84 -10.70 -16.31
C PRO A 27 -15.31 -10.77 -16.20
N GLY A 28 -14.63 -10.03 -17.09
CA GLY A 28 -13.20 -9.84 -17.05
C GLY A 28 -12.93 -9.33 -15.68
N CYS A 29 -12.19 -10.13 -14.91
CA CYS A 29 -11.78 -9.89 -13.55
C CYS A 29 -11.30 -8.45 -13.41
N VAL A 30 -12.20 -7.53 -13.10
CA VAL A 30 -11.80 -6.28 -12.48
C VAL A 30 -11.31 -6.76 -11.14
N PRO A 31 -10.00 -6.65 -10.81
CA PRO A 31 -9.57 -6.94 -9.46
C PRO A 31 -10.43 -6.06 -8.58
N ILE A 32 -11.34 -6.66 -7.81
CA ILE A 32 -12.08 -5.96 -6.78
C ILE A 32 -10.99 -5.53 -5.80
N LEU A 33 -10.53 -4.30 -5.94
CA LEU A 33 -9.58 -3.67 -5.04
C LEU A 33 -10.26 -3.63 -3.67
N LYS A 34 -9.99 -4.66 -2.86
CA LYS A 34 -10.43 -4.68 -1.47
C LYS A 34 -9.45 -3.83 -0.68
N PHE A 35 -9.74 -2.54 -0.60
CA PHE A 35 -9.06 -1.67 0.35
C PHE A 35 -9.34 -2.18 1.76
N LEU A 36 -8.28 -2.49 2.50
CA LEU A 36 -8.40 -2.77 3.93
C LEU A 36 -8.77 -1.47 4.64
N ASP A 37 -9.78 -1.54 5.50
CA ASP A 37 -10.16 -0.41 6.32
C ASP A 37 -9.03 -0.08 7.33
N CYS A 38 -8.43 1.10 7.16
CA CYS A 38 -7.44 1.66 8.08
C CYS A 38 -7.88 2.98 8.70
N HIS A 39 -9.18 3.25 8.82
CA HIS A 39 -9.66 4.50 9.43
C HIS A 39 -9.07 4.71 10.84
N HIS A 40 -8.78 3.62 11.56
CA HIS A 40 -8.12 3.66 12.87
C HIS A 40 -6.67 4.18 12.83
N LEU A 41 -5.99 4.16 11.68
CA LEU A 41 -4.62 4.68 11.50
C LEU A 41 -4.57 6.11 10.96
N TYR A 42 -5.64 6.60 10.32
CA TYR A 42 -5.69 7.97 9.78
C TYR A 42 -5.52 9.09 10.82
N PRO A 43 -5.84 8.91 12.11
CA PRO A 43 -5.46 9.88 13.12
C PRO A 43 -3.95 10.19 13.16
N TYR A 44 -3.07 9.27 12.76
CA TYR A 44 -1.64 9.57 12.66
C TYR A 44 -1.26 10.50 11.50
N LEU A 45 -2.17 10.76 10.58
CA LEU A 45 -2.01 11.72 9.50
C LEU A 45 -2.68 13.06 9.83
N SER A 46 -3.87 13.03 10.44
CA SER A 46 -4.69 14.21 10.70
C SER A 46 -4.49 14.85 12.09
N ASP A 47 -4.15 14.06 13.11
CA ASP A 47 -3.94 14.53 14.48
C ASP A 47 -2.43 14.73 14.74
N THR A 48 -2.06 15.98 14.97
CA THR A 48 -0.65 16.36 15.16
C THR A 48 -0.07 15.82 16.46
N GLU A 49 -0.86 15.68 17.54
CA GLU A 49 -0.34 15.17 18.81
C GLU A 49 -0.11 13.66 18.74
N ARG A 50 -1.04 12.90 18.16
CA ARG A 50 -0.83 11.46 17.91
C ARG A 50 0.38 11.20 17.02
N ARG A 51 0.54 12.00 15.97
CA ARG A 51 1.70 11.92 15.08
C ARG A 51 3.00 12.24 15.81
N LYS A 52 3.04 13.29 16.64
CA LYS A 52 4.22 13.63 17.45
C LYS A 52 4.55 12.52 18.44
N ASP A 53 3.54 11.89 19.06
CA ASP A 53 3.77 10.83 20.05
C ASP A 53 4.41 9.59 19.42
N VAL A 54 3.91 9.14 18.25
CA VAL A 54 4.50 7.99 17.57
C VAL A 54 5.89 8.31 17.00
N LEU A 55 6.11 9.54 16.51
CA LEU A 55 7.44 9.98 16.07
C LEU A 55 8.43 10.07 17.21
N ARG A 56 8.03 10.64 18.36
CA ARG A 56 8.86 10.72 19.56
C ARG A 56 9.26 9.32 20.04
N TRP A 57 8.32 8.38 20.05
CA TRP A 57 8.61 6.99 20.38
C TRP A 57 9.62 6.38 19.38
N ALA A 58 9.41 6.57 18.07
CA ALA A 58 10.30 6.02 17.06
C ALA A 58 11.71 6.61 17.14
N ASP A 59 11.83 7.92 17.31
CA ASP A 59 13.11 8.63 17.44
C ASP A 59 13.87 8.25 18.71
N GLN A 60 13.15 8.01 19.81
CA GLN A 60 13.78 7.69 21.09
C GLN A 60 14.31 6.25 21.16
N TYR A 61 13.68 5.31 20.44
CA TYR A 61 13.91 3.88 20.68
C TYR A 61 14.33 3.08 19.45
N VAL A 62 14.22 3.63 18.23
CA VAL A 62 14.44 2.83 17.01
C VAL A 62 15.20 3.59 15.93
N LEU A 63 14.72 4.76 15.52
CA LEU A 63 15.31 5.51 14.42
C LEU A 63 16.65 6.10 14.83
N GLY A 64 17.64 6.00 13.95
CA GLY A 64 19.01 6.44 14.24
C GLY A 64 19.83 5.44 15.07
N HIS A 65 19.21 4.40 15.60
CA HIS A 65 19.92 3.30 16.24
C HIS A 65 20.40 2.29 15.20
N PRO A 66 21.60 1.71 15.36
CA PRO A 66 22.03 0.56 14.58
C PRO A 66 21.09 -0.64 14.74
N SER A 67 20.76 -1.33 13.65
CA SER A 67 19.89 -2.50 13.69
C SER A 67 20.47 -3.69 14.46
N SER A 68 21.77 -3.66 14.77
CA SER A 68 22.47 -4.62 15.63
C SER A 68 22.10 -4.50 17.11
N GLU A 69 21.52 -3.39 17.55
CA GLU A 69 21.09 -3.21 18.95
C GLU A 69 19.82 -4.00 19.30
N PHE A 70 19.11 -4.49 18.27
CA PHE A 70 17.82 -5.15 18.44
C PHE A 70 17.90 -6.63 18.16
N HIS A 71 17.10 -7.40 18.88
CA HIS A 71 16.87 -8.79 18.54
C HIS A 71 16.08 -8.86 17.23
N ARG A 72 16.66 -9.50 16.22
CA ARG A 72 16.02 -9.67 14.91
C ARG A 72 15.33 -11.01 14.84
N GLY A 73 14.10 -11.01 14.34
CA GLY A 73 13.38 -12.21 13.97
C GLY A 73 12.93 -12.14 12.51
N ILE A 74 12.66 -13.29 11.92
CA ILE A 74 11.89 -13.33 10.66
C ILE A 74 10.49 -12.81 10.99
N GLY A 75 10.09 -11.73 10.32
CA GLY A 75 8.73 -11.21 10.39
C GLY A 75 7.78 -12.34 10.00
N LYS A 76 6.80 -12.63 10.85
CA LYS A 76 5.90 -13.77 10.63
C LYS A 76 4.95 -13.55 9.45
N TRP A 77 4.96 -12.37 8.84
CA TRP A 77 3.88 -11.86 8.01
C TRP A 77 4.37 -11.19 6.74
N VAL A 78 3.60 -11.34 5.66
CA VAL A 78 3.78 -10.61 4.40
C VAL A 78 3.58 -9.11 4.65
N GLY A 79 4.50 -8.28 4.16
CA GLY A 79 4.48 -6.82 4.34
C GLY A 79 5.85 -6.17 4.21
N PRO A 80 5.96 -4.85 4.43
CA PRO A 80 7.22 -4.13 4.36
C PRO A 80 8.16 -4.54 5.48
N GLY A 81 9.44 -4.71 5.15
CA GLY A 81 10.48 -5.09 6.09
C GLY A 81 10.38 -6.56 6.54
N ARG A 82 11.28 -7.40 6.04
CA ARG A 82 11.32 -8.83 6.40
C ARG A 82 11.75 -9.10 7.84
N ASN A 83 12.48 -8.18 8.45
CA ASN A 83 13.08 -8.37 9.77
C ASN A 83 12.23 -7.67 10.83
N SER A 84 11.64 -8.44 11.74
CA SER A 84 10.99 -7.91 12.94
C SER A 84 12.04 -7.53 13.97
N LEU A 85 11.90 -6.34 14.55
CA LEU A 85 12.69 -5.86 15.68
C LEU A 85 11.97 -6.22 16.99
N ARG A 86 12.72 -6.74 17.96
CA ARG A 86 12.23 -7.17 19.28
C ARG A 86 13.08 -6.62 20.41
N GLY A 87 12.55 -6.67 21.63
CA GLY A 87 13.17 -6.08 22.82
C GLY A 87 12.92 -4.57 22.96
N LEU A 88 11.94 -4.05 22.22
CA LEU A 88 11.54 -2.64 22.24
C LEU A 88 10.53 -2.37 23.37
N PRO A 89 10.50 -1.15 23.91
CA PRO A 89 9.44 -0.73 24.82
C PRO A 89 8.08 -0.78 24.13
N SER A 90 7.01 -0.82 24.93
CA SER A 90 5.65 -0.84 24.42
C SER A 90 5.36 0.35 23.50
N LEU A 91 4.68 0.06 22.39
CA LEU A 91 4.15 1.08 21.47
C LEU A 91 3.11 1.98 22.16
N PRO A 92 2.74 3.13 21.56
CA PRO A 92 1.49 3.81 21.89
C PRO A 92 0.30 2.84 21.93
N ARG A 93 -0.65 3.08 22.85
CA ARG A 93 -1.71 2.11 23.21
C ARG A 93 -2.52 1.62 22.01
N ASP A 94 -2.80 2.52 21.08
CA ASP A 94 -3.53 2.28 19.83
C ASP A 94 -2.75 1.46 18.79
N LEU A 95 -1.42 1.30 18.97
CA LEU A 95 -0.58 0.44 18.15
C LEU A 95 -0.16 -0.85 18.87
N TRP A 96 -0.69 -1.14 20.05
CA TRP A 96 -0.34 -2.36 20.78
C TRP A 96 -0.56 -3.62 19.94
N GLY A 97 0.36 -4.58 20.10
CA GLY A 97 0.39 -5.85 19.38
C GLY A 97 0.68 -5.75 17.88
N ASN A 98 1.09 -4.60 17.36
CA ASN A 98 1.74 -4.51 16.05
C ASN A 98 3.21 -4.96 16.16
N GLU A 99 3.75 -5.50 15.06
CA GLU A 99 5.18 -5.76 14.95
C GLU A 99 5.88 -4.50 14.44
N ILE A 100 7.07 -4.22 14.97
CA ILE A 100 7.98 -3.24 14.39
C ILE A 100 8.90 -4.00 13.44
N ARG A 101 8.97 -3.55 12.18
CA ARG A 101 9.75 -4.17 11.11
C ARG A 101 10.75 -3.17 10.56
N LEU A 102 11.98 -3.64 10.38
CA LEU A 102 13.05 -2.89 9.72
C LEU A 102 12.80 -2.87 8.22
N VAL A 103 12.65 -1.68 7.65
CA VAL A 103 12.51 -1.47 6.21
C VAL A 103 13.85 -1.04 5.60
N ALA A 104 14.47 -0.01 6.18
CA ALA A 104 15.72 0.55 5.65
C ALA A 104 16.66 0.96 6.79
N GLU A 105 17.95 0.79 6.53
CA GLU A 105 19.06 1.21 7.40
C GLU A 105 20.08 1.95 6.54
N GLY A 106 20.47 3.13 7.00
CA GLY A 106 21.52 3.95 6.39
C GLY A 106 22.80 3.95 7.24
N PRO A 107 23.79 4.79 6.89
CA PRO A 107 25.03 4.92 7.65
C PRO A 107 24.80 5.33 9.11
N ASP A 108 23.77 6.15 9.36
CA ASP A 108 23.40 6.66 10.67
C ASP A 108 22.36 5.77 11.38
N GLY A 109 22.31 4.47 11.06
CA GLY A 109 21.37 3.50 11.63
C GLY A 109 20.03 3.43 10.92
N ILE A 110 19.02 2.88 11.61
CA ILE A 110 17.70 2.62 11.04
C ILE A 110 17.06 3.93 10.56
N SER A 111 16.71 3.98 9.28
CA SER A 111 16.14 5.16 8.63
C SER A 111 14.64 5.06 8.41
N ILE A 112 14.12 3.84 8.22
CA ILE A 112 12.69 3.58 7.99
C ILE A 112 12.26 2.30 8.69
N ILE A 113 11.14 2.38 9.40
CA ILE A 113 10.44 1.24 9.99
C ILE A 113 8.99 1.17 9.53
N PHE A 114 8.42 -0.02 9.67
CA PHE A 114 7.00 -0.28 9.51
C PHE A 114 6.42 -0.84 10.81
N ILE A 115 5.35 -0.24 11.31
CA ILE A 115 4.60 -0.70 12.49
C ILE A 115 3.26 -1.22 12.01
N GLY A 116 3.06 -2.53 12.05
CA GLY A 116 1.82 -3.11 11.55
C GLY A 116 1.62 -4.57 11.88
N ARG A 117 0.39 -5.03 11.63
CA ARG A 117 0.00 -6.44 11.64
C ARG A 117 0.03 -6.96 10.19
N ARG A 118 -0.53 -8.14 9.92
CA ARG A 118 -0.56 -8.77 8.59
C ARG A 118 -0.98 -7.80 7.46
N SER A 119 -0.68 -8.15 6.21
CA SER A 119 -1.36 -7.61 5.02
C SER A 119 -1.11 -6.12 4.73
N TYR A 120 0.15 -5.67 4.75
CA TYR A 120 0.53 -4.27 4.40
C TYR A 120 -0.34 -3.20 5.09
N GLN A 121 -0.87 -3.50 6.28
CA GLN A 121 -1.70 -2.61 7.07
C GLN A 121 -0.87 -2.08 8.25
N GLY A 122 -0.55 -0.80 8.21
CA GLY A 122 0.27 -0.21 9.26
C GLY A 122 0.81 1.16 8.92
N LEU A 123 1.74 1.59 9.78
CA LEU A 123 2.40 2.87 9.71
C LEU A 123 3.82 2.71 9.20
N TRP A 124 4.17 3.45 8.17
CA TRP A 124 5.55 3.74 7.86
C TRP A 124 6.00 4.91 8.72
N ILE A 125 7.20 4.82 9.27
CA ILE A 125 7.82 5.91 10.00
C ILE A 125 9.28 6.04 9.54
N SER A 126 9.67 7.24 9.14
CA SER A 126 11.00 7.52 8.60
C SER A 126 11.70 8.65 9.36
N ARG A 127 13.03 8.74 9.22
CA ARG A 127 13.82 9.90 9.69
C ARG A 127 13.56 11.16 8.86
N ASP A 128 13.50 11.00 7.54
CA ASP A 128 13.25 12.10 6.62
C ASP A 128 11.78 12.17 6.21
N PRO A 129 11.28 13.32 5.72
CA PRO A 129 9.91 13.44 5.24
C PRO A 129 9.61 12.51 4.05
N MET A 130 8.40 11.96 4.02
CA MET A 130 7.86 11.18 2.91
C MET A 130 7.27 12.10 1.83
N PRO A 131 7.29 11.70 0.54
CA PRO A 131 7.70 10.39 0.02
C PRO A 131 9.21 10.24 -0.17
N GLY A 132 9.97 11.34 -0.17
CA GLY A 132 11.40 11.36 -0.53
C GLY A 132 12.27 10.38 0.27
N ALA A 133 11.97 10.20 1.56
CA ALA A 133 12.63 9.18 2.39
C ALA A 133 12.59 7.78 1.76
N VAL A 134 11.44 7.38 1.21
CA VAL A 134 11.26 6.05 0.64
C VAL A 134 11.76 5.96 -0.80
N GLU A 135 11.62 7.03 -1.58
CA GLU A 135 12.14 7.10 -2.95
C GLU A 135 13.66 6.94 -3.00
N SER A 136 14.36 7.30 -1.91
CA SER A 136 15.80 7.07 -1.77
C SER A 136 16.21 5.61 -1.50
N VAL A 137 15.24 4.72 -1.20
CA VAL A 137 15.52 3.32 -0.84
C VAL A 137 15.17 2.37 -2.00
N PRO A 138 16.17 1.68 -2.60
CA PRO A 138 15.94 0.76 -3.70
C PRO A 138 14.96 -0.38 -3.35
N GLY A 139 13.97 -0.61 -4.21
CA GLY A 139 13.00 -1.71 -4.07
C GLY A 139 11.88 -1.49 -3.05
N VAL A 140 11.81 -0.32 -2.42
CA VAL A 140 10.76 0.04 -1.45
C VAL A 140 9.69 0.95 -2.07
N SER A 141 10.05 1.78 -3.07
CA SER A 141 9.15 2.74 -3.74
C SER A 141 7.82 2.13 -4.17
N ASP A 142 7.84 0.95 -4.80
CA ASP A 142 6.64 0.30 -5.33
C ASP A 142 5.65 -0.11 -4.23
N GLN A 143 6.17 -0.48 -3.05
CA GLN A 143 5.34 -0.80 -1.90
C GLN A 143 4.70 0.47 -1.32
N PHE A 144 5.39 1.61 -1.43
CA PHE A 144 4.96 2.87 -0.85
C PHE A 144 3.94 3.63 -1.69
N MET A 145 3.91 3.44 -3.03
CA MET A 145 3.05 4.16 -3.98
C MET A 145 1.56 4.22 -3.62
N GLN A 146 1.07 3.31 -2.77
CA GLN A 146 -0.34 3.25 -2.37
C GLN A 146 -0.59 3.75 -0.94
N SER A 147 0.34 4.53 -0.40
CA SER A 147 0.27 5.03 0.98
C SER A 147 -0.17 6.49 1.04
N MET A 148 -0.93 6.84 2.08
CA MET A 148 -1.23 8.23 2.43
C MET A 148 -0.21 8.71 3.46
N TYR A 149 0.29 9.95 3.39
CA TYR A 149 1.37 10.40 4.26
C TYR A 149 1.20 11.83 4.77
N ALA A 150 1.85 12.12 5.89
CA ALA A 150 1.86 13.43 6.54
C ALA A 150 3.21 13.65 7.25
N GLY A 151 4.16 14.29 6.56
CA GLY A 151 5.51 14.49 7.07
C GLY A 151 6.29 13.16 7.09
N ARG A 152 6.69 12.71 8.28
CA ARG A 152 7.53 11.51 8.49
C ARG A 152 6.73 10.22 8.71
N VAL A 153 5.41 10.28 8.58
CA VAL A 153 4.50 9.15 8.81
C VAL A 153 3.67 8.90 7.57
N ALA A 154 3.50 7.63 7.19
CA ALA A 154 2.50 7.21 6.21
C ALA A 154 1.67 6.05 6.72
N VAL A 155 0.44 5.96 6.23
CA VAL A 155 -0.47 4.85 6.43
C VAL A 155 -0.48 4.04 5.14
N GLN A 156 -0.22 2.74 5.26
CA GLN A 156 -0.39 1.80 4.17
C GLN A 156 -1.56 0.87 4.46
N CYS A 157 -2.38 0.66 3.42
CA CYS A 157 -3.61 -0.12 3.45
C CYS A 157 -3.74 -0.91 2.17
N TYR A 158 -2.93 -1.96 2.00
CA TYR A 158 -2.84 -2.66 0.73
C TYR A 158 -3.12 -4.18 0.81
N TYR A 159 -3.69 -4.70 -0.27
CA TYR A 159 -4.14 -6.08 -0.45
C TYR A 159 -3.01 -6.98 -1.00
N GLU A 160 -2.98 -8.23 -0.55
CA GLU A 160 -2.12 -9.32 -1.03
C GLU A 160 -2.52 -9.73 -2.46
N ARG A 161 -1.57 -9.89 -3.40
CA ARG A 161 -1.89 -10.41 -4.75
C ARG A 161 -2.38 -11.84 -4.72
#